data_AF-A0A455ZDP9-F1
#
_entry.id   AF-A0A455ZDP9-F1
#
_cell.length_a   1.000
_cell.length_b   1.000
_cell.length_c   1.000
_cell.angle_alpha   90.00
_cell.angle_beta   90.00
_cell.angle_gamma   90.00
#
_symmetry.space_group_name_H-M   'P 1'
#
loop_
_entity.id
_entity.type
_entity.pdbx_description
1 polymer ?
#
loop_
_entity_poly.entity_id
_entity_poly.type
_entity_poly.pdbx_seq_one_letter_code
_entity_poly.pdbx_strand_id
1 'polypeptide(L)'
;MLVNKLFVFMSLLIVICCRSQTNKLSTTEMNSQYDEIEAKDFKFKEIDQIKRLYAFYNSKNYKPGILRGLVAFQRHFLTKGDYDASLDYGNKAEIMAKHLNNAKMLSIIYMQKGNIYIRLGMSRQGKKNLDLASKYCEKIVDKSDRGIIFSYIYATDAGLYEGRKKYDSVIYYHKKALQIIENIPVGNLNQVQKTKYYYLLIINTMNMGNSYTYFFSPPQLEKAEPYFEKTLSYSKSAPQYFEPMAMDAYYSVAYFYYKKKDYSKSIEFSEKLLEIEKKEKDPEQRLSTYEILKDSYGALNDFPQQNKYLRLYSSLSDSLSQIQNNTIVLYSERKKNDSMGRISDLKKYLSLCIVISGLIIVITGMGLYGRNRMLKEKYLALIDKLDRNYETNSKPVVVNVEERENPKINISSDKERDLLKKIEAFETSQKFLRKNLTLSYMSDLFNTNPRYLSQIIHDHKGQNFNNYINRLRINYISDRLYNVIIYREYKVSYLAEECGYASPQVFINAFRKETGMTPSYFIKELKKQAIVL
;
A
#
# COMPACT_ATOMS: atom_id res chain seq x y z
N MET A 1 -13.31 48.25 47.21
CA MET A 1 -14.10 47.03 47.53
C MET A 1 -14.29 46.07 46.36
N LEU A 2 -14.32 46.52 45.09
CA LEU A 2 -14.40 45.62 43.92
C LEU A 2 -13.12 44.80 43.64
N VAL A 3 -11.94 45.38 43.89
CA VAL A 3 -10.64 44.73 43.59
C VAL A 3 -10.41 43.47 44.44
N ASN A 4 -10.82 43.49 45.73
CA ASN A 4 -10.70 42.32 46.60
C ASN A 4 -11.66 41.18 46.23
N LYS A 5 -12.84 41.48 45.67
CA LYS A 5 -13.76 40.45 45.18
C LYS A 5 -13.26 39.79 43.89
N LEU A 6 -12.60 40.55 43.01
CA LEU A 6 -11.99 40.02 41.79
C LEU A 6 -10.80 39.09 42.10
N PHE A 7 -10.00 39.44 43.11
CA PHE A 7 -8.84 38.64 43.52
C PHE A 7 -9.25 37.31 44.17
N VAL A 8 -10.33 37.31 44.97
CA VAL A 8 -10.91 36.09 45.55
C VAL A 8 -11.57 35.21 44.49
N PHE A 9 -12.18 35.80 43.46
CA PHE A 9 -12.77 35.04 42.35
C PHE A 9 -11.69 34.45 41.42
N MET A 10 -10.62 35.18 41.15
CA MET A 10 -9.43 34.68 40.43
C MET A 10 -8.70 33.59 41.22
N SER A 11 -8.58 33.70 42.54
CA SER A 11 -7.95 32.65 43.35
C SER A 11 -8.81 31.39 43.46
N LEU A 12 -10.15 31.52 43.48
CA LEU A 12 -11.07 30.38 43.34
C LEU A 12 -10.99 29.72 41.95
N LEU A 13 -10.84 30.51 40.88
CA LEU A 13 -10.59 29.98 39.52
C LEU A 13 -9.22 29.30 39.40
N ILE A 14 -8.19 29.79 40.08
CA ILE A 14 -6.88 29.12 40.15
C ILE A 14 -6.96 27.86 41.02
N VAL A 15 -7.78 27.81 42.07
CA VAL A 15 -8.01 26.57 42.85
C VAL A 15 -8.86 25.55 42.07
N ILE A 16 -9.76 25.99 41.18
CA ILE A 16 -10.52 25.10 40.28
C ILE A 16 -9.64 24.63 39.10
N CYS A 17 -8.79 25.50 38.54
CA CYS A 17 -7.80 25.13 37.51
C CYS A 17 -6.61 24.32 38.09
N CYS A 18 -6.28 24.47 39.37
CA CYS A 18 -5.28 23.64 40.07
C CYS A 18 -5.90 22.39 40.72
N ARG A 19 -7.22 22.29 40.88
CA ARG A 19 -7.93 21.01 41.11
C ARG A 19 -8.26 20.27 39.81
N SER A 20 -7.98 20.87 38.66
CA SER A 20 -7.63 20.15 37.42
C SER A 20 -6.15 19.70 37.45
N GLN A 21 -5.57 19.48 38.63
CA GLN A 21 -4.54 18.47 38.78
C GLN A 21 -5.11 17.19 38.19
N THR A 22 -4.58 16.82 37.02
CA THR A 22 -4.70 15.50 36.46
C THR A 22 -4.44 14.50 37.58
N ASN A 23 -5.50 13.91 38.13
CA ASN A 23 -5.37 12.65 38.84
C ASN A 23 -4.69 11.72 37.84
N LYS A 24 -3.37 11.58 37.96
CA LYS A 24 -2.64 10.48 37.34
C LYS A 24 -3.21 9.26 38.05
N LEU A 25 -4.30 8.71 37.49
CA LEU A 25 -4.78 7.39 37.84
C LEU A 25 -3.56 6.48 37.86
N SER A 26 -3.36 5.81 38.99
CA SER A 26 -2.32 4.80 39.09
C SER A 26 -2.52 3.76 37.99
N THR A 27 -1.46 3.08 37.55
CA THR A 27 -1.57 2.01 36.55
C THR A 27 -2.58 0.94 36.96
N THR A 28 -2.75 0.73 38.27
CA THR A 28 -3.76 -0.17 38.87
C THR A 28 -5.18 0.32 38.64
N GLU A 29 -5.48 1.59 38.94
CA GLU A 29 -6.80 2.18 38.69
C GLU A 29 -7.09 2.34 37.18
N MET A 30 -6.05 2.58 36.37
CA MET A 30 -6.19 2.58 34.91
C MET A 30 -6.54 1.18 34.38
N ASN A 31 -6.07 0.11 35.02
CA ASN A 31 -6.37 -1.25 34.57
C ASN A 31 -7.74 -1.74 35.04
N SER A 32 -8.24 -1.29 36.19
CA SER A 32 -9.52 -1.73 36.75
C SER A 32 -10.74 -1.25 35.95
N GLN A 33 -10.65 -0.11 35.25
CA GLN A 33 -11.80 0.46 34.53
C GLN A 33 -12.36 -0.47 33.43
N TYR A 34 -11.48 -1.12 32.66
CA TYR A 34 -11.94 -2.11 31.68
C TYR A 34 -12.47 -3.39 32.35
N ASP A 35 -11.92 -3.75 33.50
CA ASP A 35 -12.37 -4.91 34.28
C ASP A 35 -13.78 -4.67 34.83
N GLU A 36 -14.07 -3.49 35.34
CA GLU A 36 -15.41 -3.09 35.79
C GLU A 36 -16.44 -3.10 34.66
N ILE A 37 -16.08 -2.60 33.48
CA ILE A 37 -16.96 -2.66 32.30
C ILE A 37 -17.17 -4.11 31.88
N GLU A 38 -16.11 -4.91 31.73
CA GLU A 38 -16.21 -6.29 31.27
C GLU A 38 -16.96 -7.18 32.28
N ALA A 39 -16.90 -6.87 33.58
CA ALA A 39 -17.67 -7.56 34.61
C ALA A 39 -19.18 -7.31 34.51
N LYS A 40 -19.60 -6.12 34.04
CA LYS A 40 -21.00 -5.72 33.89
C LYS A 40 -21.55 -6.06 32.50
N ASP A 41 -20.74 -5.91 31.47
CA ASP A 41 -21.10 -6.08 30.07
C ASP A 41 -20.01 -6.88 29.34
N PHE A 42 -20.00 -8.18 29.55
CA PHE A 42 -19.01 -9.08 28.95
C PHE A 42 -19.06 -9.11 27.41
N LYS A 43 -20.27 -8.92 26.85
CA LYS A 43 -20.52 -8.87 25.40
C LYS A 43 -20.16 -7.49 24.81
N PHE A 44 -19.83 -6.49 25.64
CA PHE A 44 -19.55 -5.11 25.27
C PHE A 44 -20.64 -4.51 24.37
N LYS A 45 -21.92 -4.71 24.72
CA LYS A 45 -23.06 -4.08 24.06
C LYS A 45 -22.96 -2.54 24.11
N GLU A 46 -22.49 -1.96 25.22
CA GLU A 46 -22.32 -0.52 25.42
C GLU A 46 -20.92 -0.01 25.01
N ILE A 47 -20.74 0.22 23.71
CA ILE A 47 -19.43 0.58 23.16
C ILE A 47 -18.94 2.00 23.51
N ASP A 48 -19.83 2.90 23.93
CA ASP A 48 -19.48 4.32 24.11
C ASP A 48 -18.57 4.58 25.31
N GLN A 49 -18.68 3.78 26.37
CA GLN A 49 -17.74 3.83 27.49
C GLN A 49 -16.34 3.37 27.04
N ILE A 50 -16.28 2.31 26.24
CA ILE A 50 -15.04 1.75 25.68
C ILE A 50 -14.36 2.75 24.73
N LYS A 51 -15.14 3.45 23.90
CA LYS A 51 -14.64 4.53 23.02
C LYS A 51 -14.01 5.67 23.83
N ARG A 52 -14.68 6.11 24.89
CA ARG A 52 -14.17 7.17 25.78
C ARG A 52 -12.87 6.75 26.46
N LEU A 53 -12.81 5.53 27.01
CA LEU A 53 -11.60 4.97 27.59
C LEU A 53 -10.47 4.82 26.58
N TYR A 54 -10.77 4.29 25.39
CA TYR A 54 -9.78 4.14 24.34
C TYR A 54 -9.20 5.49 23.91
N ALA A 55 -10.03 6.52 23.72
CA ALA A 55 -9.58 7.87 23.42
C ALA A 55 -8.70 8.45 24.55
N PHE A 56 -9.11 8.24 25.80
CA PHE A 56 -8.34 8.65 26.97
C PHE A 56 -6.95 7.99 26.98
N TYR A 57 -6.85 6.67 26.85
CA TYR A 57 -5.55 5.98 26.84
C TYR A 57 -4.68 6.35 25.63
N ASN A 58 -5.28 6.67 24.47
CA ASN A 58 -4.54 7.21 23.34
C ASN A 58 -3.92 8.58 23.67
N SER A 59 -4.68 9.48 24.28
CA SER A 59 -4.16 10.80 24.71
C SER A 59 -3.03 10.70 25.74
N LYS A 60 -3.01 9.61 26.52
CA LYS A 60 -1.94 9.30 27.49
C LYS A 60 -0.83 8.41 26.94
N ASN A 61 -0.91 7.99 25.67
CA ASN A 61 -0.03 7.01 25.04
C ASN A 61 0.16 5.70 25.86
N TYR A 62 -0.86 5.30 26.63
CA TYR A 62 -0.81 4.13 27.50
C TYR A 62 -1.12 2.85 26.72
N LYS A 63 -0.07 2.22 26.17
CA LYS A 63 -0.18 1.08 25.25
C LYS A 63 -1.04 -0.10 25.77
N PRO A 64 -0.93 -0.55 27.04
CA PRO A 64 -1.77 -1.64 27.54
C PRO A 64 -3.27 -1.31 27.50
N GLY A 65 -3.65 -0.08 27.84
CA GLY A 65 -5.05 0.36 27.77
C GLY A 65 -5.54 0.48 26.33
N ILE A 66 -4.73 1.01 25.41
CA ILE A 66 -5.05 1.07 23.98
C ILE A 66 -5.28 -0.35 23.43
N LEU A 67 -4.42 -1.31 23.79
CA LEU A 67 -4.57 -2.71 23.38
C LEU A 67 -5.89 -3.31 23.88
N ARG A 68 -6.25 -3.11 25.15
CA ARG A 68 -7.53 -3.58 25.70
C ARG A 68 -8.72 -3.00 24.93
N GLY A 69 -8.67 -1.71 24.60
CA GLY A 69 -9.71 -1.07 23.77
C GLY A 69 -9.82 -1.68 22.38
N LEU A 70 -8.70 -1.96 21.70
CA LEU A 70 -8.72 -2.63 20.39
C LEU A 70 -9.33 -4.04 20.46
N VAL A 71 -8.99 -4.84 21.47
CA VAL A 71 -9.57 -6.18 21.69
C VAL A 71 -11.06 -6.09 22.03
N ALA A 72 -11.48 -5.06 22.77
CA ALA A 72 -12.87 -4.81 23.07
C ALA A 72 -13.67 -4.42 21.82
N PHE A 73 -13.12 -3.57 20.94
CA PHE A 73 -13.73 -3.27 19.65
C PHE A 73 -13.84 -4.52 18.77
N GLN A 74 -12.77 -5.32 18.69
CA GLN A 74 -12.80 -6.59 17.96
C GLN A 74 -13.97 -7.47 18.42
N ARG A 75 -14.15 -7.62 19.74
CA ARG A 75 -15.25 -8.41 20.32
C ARG A 75 -16.62 -7.80 20.01
N HIS A 76 -16.78 -6.49 20.16
CA HIS A 76 -18.03 -5.80 19.88
C HIS A 76 -18.50 -5.98 18.43
N PHE A 77 -17.59 -5.79 17.46
CA PHE A 77 -17.95 -5.97 16.05
C PHE A 77 -18.20 -7.44 15.70
N LEU A 78 -17.49 -8.38 16.35
CA LEU A 78 -17.77 -9.81 16.23
C LEU A 78 -19.19 -10.15 16.72
N THR A 79 -19.62 -9.63 17.86
CA THR A 79 -20.99 -9.89 18.38
C THR A 79 -22.09 -9.23 17.55
N LYS A 80 -21.76 -8.18 16.78
CA LYS A 80 -22.66 -7.54 15.82
C LYS A 80 -22.64 -8.17 14.42
N GLY A 81 -21.79 -9.17 14.18
CA GLY A 81 -21.63 -9.79 12.85
C GLY A 81 -20.88 -8.93 11.83
N ASP A 82 -20.30 -7.80 12.23
CA ASP A 82 -19.43 -6.98 11.38
C ASP A 82 -18.00 -7.56 11.39
N TYR A 83 -17.83 -8.61 10.61
CA TYR A 83 -16.57 -9.36 10.54
C TYR A 83 -15.42 -8.54 9.96
N ASP A 84 -15.70 -7.62 9.03
CA ASP A 84 -14.68 -6.77 8.42
C ASP A 84 -14.09 -5.79 9.44
N ALA A 85 -14.95 -5.07 10.18
CA ALA A 85 -14.50 -4.18 11.25
C ALA A 85 -13.80 -4.96 12.37
N SER A 86 -14.36 -6.11 12.76
CA SER A 86 -13.75 -6.96 13.78
C SER A 86 -12.33 -7.39 13.39
N LEU A 87 -12.12 -7.87 12.15
CA LEU A 87 -10.79 -8.25 11.67
C LEU A 87 -9.83 -7.06 11.62
N ASP A 88 -10.27 -5.87 11.22
CA ASP A 88 -9.44 -4.65 11.22
C ASP A 88 -8.94 -4.29 12.63
N TYR A 89 -9.83 -4.21 13.62
CA TYR A 89 -9.44 -3.97 15.01
C TYR A 89 -8.56 -5.10 15.57
N GLY A 90 -8.87 -6.35 15.23
CA GLY A 90 -8.06 -7.51 15.61
C GLY A 90 -6.65 -7.47 15.02
N ASN A 91 -6.47 -6.99 13.79
CA ASN A 91 -5.15 -6.80 13.17
C ASN A 91 -4.34 -5.71 13.87
N LYS A 92 -4.97 -4.57 14.19
CA LYS A 92 -4.32 -3.49 14.98
C LYS A 92 -3.93 -3.98 16.37
N ALA A 93 -4.81 -4.73 17.03
CA ALA A 93 -4.56 -5.32 18.35
C ALA A 93 -3.39 -6.32 18.29
N GLU A 94 -3.32 -7.17 17.26
CA GLU A 94 -2.26 -8.17 17.10
C GLU A 94 -0.87 -7.54 17.04
N ILE A 95 -0.70 -6.49 16.22
CA ILE A 95 0.57 -5.78 16.07
C ILE A 95 1.03 -5.25 17.43
N MET A 96 0.12 -4.61 18.17
CA MET A 96 0.42 -4.05 19.48
C MET A 96 0.69 -5.12 20.53
N ALA A 97 -0.09 -6.20 20.55
CA ALA A 97 0.08 -7.30 21.49
C ALA A 97 1.41 -8.04 21.28
N LYS A 98 1.87 -8.18 20.03
CA LYS A 98 3.20 -8.70 19.70
C LYS A 98 4.30 -7.81 20.24
N HIS A 99 4.22 -6.49 20.01
CA HIS A 99 5.19 -5.54 20.54
C HIS A 99 5.26 -5.57 22.08
N LEU A 100 4.12 -5.76 22.75
CA LEU A 100 4.03 -5.84 24.21
C LEU A 100 4.33 -7.24 24.79
N ASN A 101 4.65 -8.23 23.95
CA ASN A 101 4.80 -9.64 24.35
C ASN A 101 3.63 -10.19 25.18
N ASN A 102 2.40 -9.72 24.90
CA ASN A 102 1.23 -10.05 25.69
C ASN A 102 0.54 -11.34 25.17
N ALA A 103 0.96 -12.49 25.70
CA ALA A 103 0.43 -13.80 25.29
C ALA A 103 -1.08 -13.96 25.52
N LYS A 104 -1.61 -13.40 26.63
CA LYS A 104 -3.05 -13.44 26.94
C LYS A 104 -3.87 -12.76 25.85
N MET A 105 -3.47 -11.55 25.46
CA MET A 105 -4.19 -10.79 24.41
C MET A 105 -4.02 -11.45 23.04
N LEU A 106 -2.83 -11.96 22.70
CA LEU A 106 -2.62 -12.68 21.45
C LEU A 106 -3.53 -13.92 21.34
N SER A 107 -3.66 -14.69 22.42
CA SER A 107 -4.55 -15.85 22.47
C SER A 107 -6.01 -15.44 22.18
N ILE A 108 -6.51 -14.41 22.86
CA ILE A 108 -7.87 -13.89 22.67
C ILE A 108 -8.10 -13.37 21.25
N ILE A 109 -7.15 -12.61 20.70
CA ILE A 109 -7.24 -12.02 19.35
C ILE A 109 -7.34 -13.13 18.30
N TYR A 110 -6.44 -14.12 18.36
CA TYR A 110 -6.45 -15.23 17.42
C TYR A 110 -7.68 -16.13 17.57
N MET A 111 -8.15 -16.35 18.81
CA MET A 111 -9.40 -17.08 19.05
C MET A 111 -10.59 -16.38 18.37
N GLN A 112 -10.71 -15.06 18.53
CA GLN A 112 -11.77 -14.28 17.89
C GLN A 112 -11.66 -14.29 16.35
N LYS A 113 -10.44 -14.17 15.80
CA LYS A 113 -10.20 -14.33 14.35
C LYS A 113 -10.60 -15.74 13.87
N GLY A 114 -10.26 -16.77 14.64
CA GLY A 114 -10.67 -18.14 14.38
C GLY A 114 -12.18 -18.28 14.28
N ASN A 115 -12.91 -17.72 15.25
CA ASN A 115 -14.37 -17.67 15.26
C ASN A 115 -14.95 -16.98 14.01
N ILE A 116 -14.40 -15.81 13.65
CA ILE A 116 -14.81 -15.07 12.43
C ILE A 116 -14.64 -15.95 11.18
N TYR A 117 -13.46 -16.54 10.99
CA TYR A 117 -13.20 -17.36 9.81
C TYR A 117 -14.08 -18.63 9.76
N ILE A 118 -14.41 -19.21 10.92
CA ILE A 118 -15.35 -20.34 10.99
C ILE A 118 -16.75 -19.92 10.51
N ARG A 119 -17.25 -18.78 11.01
CA ARG A 119 -18.55 -18.22 10.60
C ARG A 119 -18.62 -17.85 9.13
N LEU A 120 -17.48 -17.45 8.54
CA LEU A 120 -17.33 -17.21 7.10
C LEU A 120 -17.14 -18.49 6.27
N GLY A 121 -17.17 -19.68 6.88
CA GLY A 121 -16.94 -20.96 6.20
C GLY A 121 -15.48 -21.27 5.86
N MET A 122 -14.54 -20.39 6.24
CA MET A 122 -13.10 -20.49 5.95
C MET A 122 -12.38 -21.37 6.98
N SER A 123 -12.70 -22.66 7.03
CA SER A 123 -12.24 -23.56 8.10
C SER A 123 -10.73 -23.72 8.23
N ARG A 124 -9.98 -23.66 7.11
CA ARG A 124 -8.51 -23.76 7.17
C ARG A 124 -7.91 -22.57 7.91
N GLN A 125 -8.39 -21.37 7.60
CA GLN A 125 -7.99 -20.13 8.26
C GLN A 125 -8.48 -20.10 9.70
N GLY A 126 -9.71 -20.56 9.95
CA GLY A 126 -10.27 -20.76 11.28
C GLY A 126 -9.36 -21.61 12.16
N LYS A 127 -9.06 -22.83 11.69
CA LYS A 127 -8.20 -23.78 12.41
C LYS A 127 -6.80 -23.21 12.68
N LYS A 128 -6.16 -22.61 11.66
CA LYS A 128 -4.84 -21.98 11.81
C LYS A 128 -4.83 -20.92 12.92
N ASN A 129 -5.88 -20.10 13.01
CA ASN A 129 -5.98 -19.09 14.07
C ASN A 129 -6.24 -19.72 15.45
N LEU A 130 -7.07 -20.76 15.54
CA LEU A 130 -7.29 -21.47 16.82
C LEU A 130 -6.03 -22.21 17.32
N ASP A 131 -5.21 -22.73 16.42
CA ASP A 131 -3.92 -23.33 16.77
C ASP A 131 -2.93 -22.29 17.31
N LEU A 132 -2.90 -21.10 16.69
CA LEU A 132 -2.14 -19.95 17.23
C LEU A 132 -2.67 -19.52 18.59
N ALA A 133 -4.00 -19.44 18.75
CA ALA A 133 -4.62 -19.09 20.02
C ALA A 133 -4.19 -20.06 21.12
N SER A 134 -4.28 -21.37 20.86
CA SER A 134 -3.82 -22.43 21.78
C SER A 134 -2.35 -22.28 22.15
N LYS A 135 -1.47 -22.09 21.16
CA LYS A 135 -0.03 -21.88 21.37
C LYS A 135 0.29 -20.68 22.25
N TYR A 136 -0.45 -19.58 22.14
CA TYR A 136 -0.28 -18.43 23.03
C TYR A 136 -0.93 -18.64 24.39
N CYS A 137 -2.04 -19.38 24.46
CA CYS A 137 -2.72 -19.74 25.71
C CYS A 137 -1.80 -20.55 26.64
N GLU A 138 -1.01 -21.47 26.09
CA GLU A 138 -0.04 -22.26 26.87
C GLU A 138 0.97 -21.41 27.65
N LYS A 139 1.27 -20.21 27.16
CA LYS A 139 2.22 -19.27 27.77
C LYS A 139 1.63 -18.42 28.89
N ILE A 140 0.32 -18.54 29.16
CA ILE A 140 -0.35 -17.77 30.21
C ILE A 140 -0.03 -18.39 31.58
N VAL A 141 0.54 -17.59 32.49
CA VAL A 141 0.96 -18.03 33.82
C VAL A 141 -0.24 -18.24 34.76
N ASP A 142 -1.19 -17.31 34.73
CA ASP A 142 -2.41 -17.40 35.55
C ASP A 142 -3.27 -18.59 35.11
N LYS A 143 -3.38 -19.59 35.99
CA LYS A 143 -4.04 -20.86 35.67
C LYS A 143 -5.54 -20.67 35.39
N SER A 144 -6.20 -19.73 36.06
CA SER A 144 -7.62 -19.44 35.90
C SER A 144 -7.90 -18.80 34.54
N ASP A 145 -7.14 -17.77 34.18
CA ASP A 145 -7.22 -17.13 32.86
C ASP A 145 -6.91 -18.12 31.74
N ARG A 146 -5.87 -18.94 31.93
CA ARG A 146 -5.50 -19.98 30.96
C ARG A 146 -6.63 -21.00 30.78
N GLY A 147 -7.25 -21.46 31.86
CA GLY A 147 -8.39 -22.38 31.81
C GLY A 147 -9.61 -21.77 31.11
N ILE A 148 -9.97 -20.55 31.48
CA ILE A 148 -11.07 -19.78 30.87
C ILE A 148 -10.85 -19.64 29.36
N ILE A 149 -9.65 -19.23 28.94
CA ILE A 149 -9.35 -19.01 27.52
C ILE A 149 -9.31 -20.34 26.76
N PHE A 150 -8.74 -21.41 27.32
CA PHE A 150 -8.79 -22.73 26.68
C PHE A 150 -10.21 -23.26 26.52
N SER A 151 -11.06 -23.09 27.54
CA SER A 151 -12.47 -23.48 27.45
C SER A 151 -13.15 -22.78 26.27
N TYR A 152 -12.91 -21.48 26.10
CA TYR A 152 -13.43 -20.72 24.97
C TYR A 152 -12.85 -21.22 23.63
N ILE A 153 -11.53 -21.42 23.54
CA ILE A 153 -10.89 -21.95 22.31
C ILE A 153 -11.51 -23.29 21.90
N TYR A 154 -11.68 -24.23 22.83
CA TYR A 154 -12.29 -25.52 22.53
C TYR A 154 -13.78 -25.41 22.16
N ALA A 155 -14.54 -24.53 22.81
CA ALA A 155 -15.90 -24.25 22.39
C ALA A 155 -15.95 -23.69 20.95
N THR A 156 -14.94 -22.90 20.56
CA THR A 156 -14.82 -22.36 19.19
C THR A 156 -14.35 -23.43 18.18
N ASP A 157 -13.48 -24.37 18.59
CA ASP A 157 -13.06 -25.51 17.77
C ASP A 157 -14.25 -26.39 17.36
N ALA A 158 -15.28 -26.53 18.22
CA ALA A 158 -16.48 -27.29 17.90
C ALA A 158 -17.16 -26.78 16.61
N GLY A 159 -17.21 -25.46 16.42
CA GLY A 159 -17.75 -24.81 15.22
C GLY A 159 -17.06 -25.19 13.90
N LEU A 160 -15.84 -25.73 13.92
CA LEU A 160 -15.19 -26.27 12.71
C LEU A 160 -15.89 -27.53 12.15
N TYR A 161 -16.66 -28.21 12.99
CA TYR A 161 -17.26 -29.52 12.72
C TYR A 161 -18.79 -29.48 12.64
N GLU A 162 -19.41 -28.42 13.16
CA GLU A 162 -20.86 -28.17 13.06
C GLU A 162 -21.32 -28.16 11.60
N GLY A 163 -22.47 -28.78 11.33
CA GLY A 163 -23.04 -28.88 9.98
C GLY A 163 -22.31 -29.83 9.02
N ARG A 164 -21.24 -30.52 9.45
CA ARG A 164 -20.41 -31.39 8.58
C ARG A 164 -20.56 -32.88 8.83
N LYS A 165 -21.64 -33.29 9.50
CA LYS A 165 -21.90 -34.67 9.93
C LYS A 165 -20.77 -35.27 10.80
N LYS A 166 -19.99 -34.41 11.50
CA LYS A 166 -18.89 -34.80 12.40
C LYS A 166 -19.28 -34.61 13.86
N TYR A 167 -20.39 -35.25 14.25
CA TYR A 167 -21.05 -35.01 15.54
C TYR A 167 -20.18 -35.37 16.74
N ASP A 168 -19.41 -36.46 16.65
CA ASP A 168 -18.48 -36.87 17.70
C ASP A 168 -17.41 -35.82 17.98
N SER A 169 -16.95 -35.12 16.95
CA SER A 169 -15.99 -34.02 17.10
C SER A 169 -16.63 -32.83 17.82
N VAL A 170 -17.85 -32.43 17.43
CA VAL A 170 -18.58 -31.34 18.11
C VAL A 170 -18.75 -31.64 19.61
N ILE A 171 -19.21 -32.85 19.94
CA ILE A 171 -19.38 -33.29 21.33
C ILE A 171 -18.04 -33.32 22.06
N TYR A 172 -16.99 -33.87 21.45
CA TYR A 172 -15.67 -33.92 22.08
C TYR A 172 -15.19 -32.53 22.48
N TYR A 173 -15.29 -31.55 21.57
CA TYR A 173 -14.82 -30.20 21.82
C TYR A 173 -15.68 -29.44 22.83
N HIS A 174 -17.01 -29.51 22.75
CA HIS A 174 -17.90 -28.93 23.76
C HIS A 174 -17.72 -29.58 25.14
N LYS A 175 -17.58 -30.92 25.20
CA LYS A 175 -17.33 -31.64 26.46
C LYS A 175 -15.99 -31.23 27.07
N LYS A 176 -14.95 -31.10 26.26
CA LYS A 176 -13.62 -30.66 26.72
C LYS A 176 -13.67 -29.22 27.23
N ALA A 177 -14.37 -28.33 26.53
CA ALA A 177 -14.60 -26.96 26.97
C ALA A 177 -15.31 -26.89 28.32
N LEU A 178 -16.35 -27.70 28.52
CA LEU A 178 -17.10 -27.80 29.77
C LEU A 178 -16.26 -28.37 30.91
N GLN A 179 -15.52 -29.47 30.67
CA GLN A 179 -14.66 -30.07 31.68
C GLN A 179 -13.55 -29.12 32.16
N ILE A 180 -12.96 -28.35 31.24
CA ILE A 180 -11.95 -27.36 31.60
C ILE A 180 -12.55 -26.30 32.52
N ILE A 181 -13.73 -25.77 32.20
CA ILE A 181 -14.33 -24.71 33.01
C ILE A 181 -14.77 -25.24 34.37
N GLU A 182 -15.38 -26.42 34.46
CA GLU A 182 -15.82 -27.03 35.73
C GLU A 182 -14.67 -27.32 36.70
N ASN A 183 -13.47 -27.57 36.18
CA ASN A 183 -12.29 -27.85 36.99
C ASN A 183 -11.61 -26.59 37.56
N ILE A 184 -12.08 -25.38 37.24
CA ILE A 184 -11.50 -24.14 37.76
C ILE A 184 -12.04 -23.87 39.18
N PRO A 185 -11.17 -23.75 40.21
CA PRO A 185 -11.62 -23.46 41.57
C PRO A 185 -12.22 -22.05 41.69
N VAL A 186 -13.54 -21.97 41.86
CA VAL A 186 -14.29 -20.69 41.87
C VAL A 186 -13.85 -19.75 42.99
N GLY A 187 -13.43 -20.29 44.15
CA GLY A 187 -13.04 -19.49 45.32
C GLY A 187 -11.83 -18.56 45.10
N ASN A 188 -11.01 -18.83 44.08
CA ASN A 188 -9.80 -18.06 43.78
C ASN A 188 -10.01 -17.01 42.67
N LEU A 189 -11.23 -16.88 42.13
CA LEU A 189 -11.51 -16.01 41.00
C LEU A 189 -11.79 -14.58 41.45
N ASN A 190 -11.14 -13.62 40.78
CA ASN A 190 -11.56 -12.22 40.89
C ASN A 190 -12.91 -12.00 40.17
N GLN A 191 -13.52 -10.83 40.34
CA GLN A 191 -14.86 -10.55 39.82
C GLN A 191 -14.98 -10.76 38.30
N VAL A 192 -14.02 -10.29 37.50
CA VAL A 192 -14.04 -10.44 36.04
C VAL A 192 -13.87 -11.89 35.62
N GLN A 193 -12.95 -12.61 36.29
CA GLN A 193 -12.75 -14.03 36.04
C GLN A 193 -14.00 -14.83 36.40
N LYS A 194 -14.71 -14.46 37.48
CA LYS A 194 -15.97 -15.07 37.88
C LYS A 194 -17.08 -14.83 36.86
N THR A 195 -17.22 -13.60 36.33
CA THR A 195 -18.14 -13.31 35.22
C THR A 195 -17.83 -14.17 33.99
N LYS A 196 -16.56 -14.24 33.57
CA LYS A 196 -16.11 -15.08 32.44
C LYS A 196 -16.36 -16.56 32.67
N TYR A 197 -16.09 -17.03 33.89
CA TYR A 197 -16.30 -18.40 34.31
C TYR A 197 -17.78 -18.79 34.17
N TYR A 198 -18.69 -18.04 34.77
CA TYR A 198 -20.11 -18.39 34.72
C TYR A 198 -20.69 -18.24 33.31
N TYR A 199 -20.27 -17.23 32.54
CA TYR A 199 -20.63 -17.13 31.13
C TYR A 199 -20.27 -18.39 30.35
N LEU A 200 -19.02 -18.86 30.48
CA LEU A 200 -18.56 -20.06 29.79
C LEU A 200 -19.18 -21.34 30.35
N LEU A 201 -19.42 -21.41 31.66
CA LEU A 201 -20.07 -22.57 32.29
C LEU A 201 -21.49 -22.75 31.76
N ILE A 202 -22.29 -21.67 31.75
CA ILE A 202 -23.67 -21.67 31.27
C ILE A 202 -23.71 -21.97 29.78
N ILE A 203 -22.91 -21.27 28.97
CA ILE A 203 -22.93 -21.47 27.51
C ILE A 203 -22.46 -22.87 27.11
N ASN A 204 -21.42 -23.42 27.74
CA ASN A 204 -20.92 -24.75 27.40
C ASN A 204 -21.87 -25.85 27.88
N THR A 205 -22.54 -25.66 29.02
CA THR A 205 -23.60 -26.58 29.48
C THR A 205 -24.75 -26.58 28.48
N MET A 206 -25.21 -25.40 28.07
CA MET A 206 -26.25 -25.25 27.05
C MET A 206 -25.82 -25.83 25.70
N ASN A 207 -24.58 -25.60 25.26
CA ASN A 207 -24.05 -26.13 24.01
C ASN A 207 -23.98 -27.67 24.01
N MET A 208 -23.74 -28.31 25.16
CA MET A 208 -23.84 -29.76 25.28
C MET A 208 -25.27 -30.26 25.07
N GLY A 209 -26.26 -29.61 25.71
CA GLY A 209 -27.69 -29.92 25.47
C GLY A 209 -28.09 -29.71 24.01
N ASN A 210 -27.68 -28.58 23.42
CA ASN A 210 -27.89 -28.27 22.01
C ASN A 210 -27.23 -29.32 21.11
N SER A 211 -26.02 -29.77 21.45
CA SER A 211 -25.31 -30.72 20.59
C SER A 211 -26.03 -32.07 20.49
N TYR A 212 -26.62 -32.55 21.59
CA TYR A 212 -27.44 -33.77 21.58
C TYR A 212 -28.81 -33.57 20.93
N THR A 213 -29.34 -32.34 20.94
CA THR A 213 -30.67 -32.02 20.39
C THR A 213 -30.66 -31.75 18.89
N TYR A 214 -29.69 -30.97 18.40
CA TYR A 214 -29.65 -30.48 17.01
C TYR A 214 -28.76 -31.30 16.10
N PHE A 215 -27.57 -31.68 16.57
CA PHE A 215 -26.56 -32.23 15.66
C PHE A 215 -26.76 -33.72 15.42
N PHE A 216 -27.32 -34.49 16.36
CA PHE A 216 -27.63 -35.89 16.11
C PHE A 216 -28.90 -36.09 15.27
N SER A 217 -28.86 -37.09 14.39
CA SER A 217 -30.02 -37.59 13.67
C SER A 217 -30.10 -39.12 13.83
N PRO A 218 -31.05 -39.65 14.62
CA PRO A 218 -32.08 -38.93 15.39
C PRO A 218 -31.51 -38.17 16.61
N PRO A 219 -32.19 -37.12 17.11
CA PRO A 219 -31.82 -36.41 18.34
C PRO A 219 -31.70 -37.34 19.56
N GLN A 220 -30.73 -37.07 20.45
CA GLN A 220 -30.49 -37.82 21.69
C GLN A 220 -31.03 -37.06 22.90
N LEU A 221 -32.37 -36.98 23.02
CA LEU A 221 -33.04 -36.08 23.95
C LEU A 221 -32.80 -36.41 25.42
N GLU A 222 -32.69 -37.69 25.77
CA GLU A 222 -32.42 -38.17 27.13
C GLU A 222 -31.05 -37.72 27.62
N LYS A 223 -30.08 -37.63 26.72
CA LYS A 223 -28.74 -37.10 27.04
C LYS A 223 -28.72 -35.59 27.11
N ALA A 224 -29.60 -34.91 26.38
CA ALA A 224 -29.66 -33.45 26.34
C ALA A 224 -30.32 -32.86 27.60
N GLU A 225 -31.38 -33.51 28.09
CA GLU A 225 -32.20 -33.05 29.23
C GLU A 225 -31.40 -32.63 30.48
N PRO A 226 -30.48 -33.44 31.03
CA PRO A 226 -29.75 -33.05 32.25
C PRO A 226 -28.91 -31.79 32.06
N TYR A 227 -28.43 -31.51 30.84
CA TYR A 227 -27.72 -30.28 30.56
C TYR A 227 -28.66 -29.07 30.56
N PHE A 228 -29.88 -29.20 30.03
CA PHE A 228 -30.85 -28.11 30.07
C PHE A 228 -31.39 -27.86 31.49
N GLU A 229 -31.63 -28.91 32.27
CA GLU A 229 -31.97 -28.78 33.70
C GLU A 229 -30.85 -28.06 34.47
N LYS A 230 -29.59 -28.45 34.22
CA LYS A 230 -28.43 -27.77 34.81
C LYS A 230 -28.33 -26.32 34.36
N THR A 231 -28.52 -26.02 33.07
CA THR A 231 -28.55 -24.63 32.56
C THR A 231 -29.61 -23.81 33.29
N LEU A 232 -30.83 -24.33 33.45
CA LEU A 232 -31.91 -23.65 34.16
C LEU A 232 -31.62 -23.48 35.66
N SER A 233 -30.91 -24.42 36.29
CA SER A 233 -30.56 -24.32 37.72
C SER A 233 -29.75 -23.06 38.05
N TYR A 234 -28.97 -22.54 37.09
CA TYR A 234 -28.20 -21.32 37.26
C TYR A 234 -29.05 -20.07 37.42
N SER A 235 -30.31 -20.08 36.96
CA SER A 235 -31.27 -19.01 37.25
C SER A 235 -31.52 -18.82 38.74
N LYS A 236 -31.34 -19.88 39.54
CA LYS A 236 -31.49 -19.87 41.01
C LYS A 236 -30.15 -19.76 41.72
N SER A 237 -29.14 -20.53 41.28
CA SER A 237 -27.85 -20.60 41.99
C SER A 237 -26.89 -19.46 41.65
N ALA A 238 -27.07 -18.80 40.50
CA ALA A 238 -26.17 -17.78 39.96
C ALA A 238 -26.93 -16.71 39.13
N PRO A 239 -28.01 -16.10 39.68
CA PRO A 239 -28.95 -15.29 38.90
C PRO A 239 -28.30 -14.13 38.16
N GLN A 240 -27.36 -13.42 38.79
CA GLN A 240 -26.66 -12.29 38.19
C GLN A 240 -25.80 -12.65 36.96
N TYR A 241 -25.41 -13.92 36.83
CA TYR A 241 -24.65 -14.41 35.68
C TYR A 241 -25.54 -15.11 34.66
N PHE A 242 -26.69 -15.63 35.09
CA PHE A 242 -27.68 -16.23 34.21
C PHE A 242 -28.48 -15.18 33.44
N GLU A 243 -28.86 -14.07 34.07
CA GLU A 243 -29.70 -13.03 33.47
C GLU A 243 -29.19 -12.55 32.09
N PRO A 244 -27.90 -12.21 31.88
CA PRO A 244 -27.40 -11.79 30.57
C PRO A 244 -27.44 -12.87 29.48
N MET A 245 -27.67 -14.13 29.87
CA MET A 245 -27.77 -15.31 29.01
C MET A 245 -29.19 -15.88 28.97
N ALA A 246 -30.15 -15.32 29.72
CA ALA A 246 -31.46 -15.92 29.94
C ALA A 246 -32.24 -16.05 28.62
N MET A 247 -32.13 -15.07 27.72
CA MET A 247 -32.76 -15.12 26.40
C MET A 247 -32.25 -16.31 25.56
N ASP A 248 -30.92 -16.46 25.46
CA ASP A 248 -30.24 -17.58 24.77
C ASP A 248 -30.59 -18.94 25.41
N ALA A 249 -30.63 -18.99 26.74
CA ALA A 249 -30.94 -20.19 27.52
C ALA A 249 -32.39 -20.63 27.34
N TYR A 250 -33.35 -19.72 27.51
CA TYR A 250 -34.77 -20.04 27.35
C TYR A 250 -35.12 -20.43 25.92
N TYR A 251 -34.48 -19.81 24.91
CA TYR A 251 -34.63 -20.24 23.53
C TYR A 251 -34.22 -21.70 23.33
N SER A 252 -33.00 -22.04 23.78
CA SER A 252 -32.44 -23.39 23.63
C SER A 252 -33.29 -24.45 24.36
N VAL A 253 -33.77 -24.11 25.57
CA VAL A 253 -34.65 -24.98 26.36
C VAL A 253 -36.04 -25.12 25.72
N ALA A 254 -36.63 -24.02 25.24
CA ALA A 254 -37.92 -24.04 24.56
C ALA A 254 -37.90 -24.93 23.32
N TYR A 255 -36.83 -24.80 22.52
CA TYR A 255 -36.63 -25.63 21.34
C TYR A 255 -36.40 -27.11 21.70
N PHE A 256 -35.63 -27.39 22.76
CA PHE A 256 -35.45 -28.76 23.25
C PHE A 256 -36.79 -29.41 23.60
N TYR A 257 -37.63 -28.74 24.37
CA TYR A 257 -38.95 -29.27 24.72
C TYR A 257 -39.88 -29.39 23.52
N TYR A 258 -39.79 -28.48 22.54
CA TYR A 258 -40.48 -28.61 21.25
C TYR A 258 -40.07 -29.91 20.53
N LYS A 259 -38.77 -30.22 20.46
CA LYS A 259 -38.27 -31.48 19.87
C LYS A 259 -38.66 -32.72 20.68
N LYS A 260 -38.73 -32.59 22.00
CA LYS A 260 -39.26 -33.61 22.91
C LYS A 260 -40.78 -33.78 22.82
N LYS A 261 -41.47 -32.89 22.08
CA LYS A 261 -42.94 -32.83 21.96
C LYS A 261 -43.66 -32.51 23.28
N ASP A 262 -42.94 -31.95 24.24
CA ASP A 262 -43.51 -31.34 25.44
C ASP A 262 -43.84 -29.88 25.11
N TYR A 263 -44.93 -29.70 24.35
CA TYR A 263 -45.31 -28.39 23.81
C TYR A 263 -45.70 -27.41 24.91
N SER A 264 -46.23 -27.87 26.05
CA SER A 264 -46.57 -27.03 27.19
C SER A 264 -45.33 -26.37 27.79
N LYS A 265 -44.25 -27.13 28.05
CA LYS A 265 -42.99 -26.53 28.51
C LYS A 265 -42.32 -25.68 27.44
N SER A 266 -42.42 -26.08 26.18
CA SER A 266 -41.89 -25.27 25.07
C SER A 266 -42.51 -23.87 25.03
N ILE A 267 -43.83 -23.79 25.21
CA ILE A 267 -44.58 -22.53 25.32
C ILE A 267 -44.13 -21.74 26.55
N GLU A 268 -44.06 -22.37 27.74
CA GLU A 268 -43.65 -21.70 28.99
C GLU A 268 -42.30 -20.98 28.84
N PHE A 269 -41.28 -21.65 28.29
CA PHE A 269 -39.96 -21.05 28.11
C PHE A 269 -39.91 -20.04 26.97
N SER A 270 -40.70 -20.23 25.91
CA SER A 270 -40.86 -19.26 24.83
C SER A 270 -41.48 -17.95 25.33
N GLU A 271 -42.48 -18.02 26.22
CA GLU A 271 -43.09 -16.84 26.84
C GLU A 271 -42.11 -16.12 27.77
N LYS A 272 -41.35 -16.86 28.59
CA LYS A 272 -40.27 -16.30 29.42
C LYS A 272 -39.24 -15.53 28.59
N LEU A 273 -38.87 -16.05 27.42
CA LEU A 273 -38.00 -15.35 26.47
C LEU A 273 -38.64 -14.05 26.00
N LEU A 274 -39.89 -14.09 25.53
CA LEU A 274 -40.58 -12.91 25.02
C LEU A 274 -40.74 -11.80 26.08
N GLU A 275 -40.89 -12.15 27.36
CA GLU A 275 -40.89 -11.14 28.44
C GLU A 275 -39.55 -10.41 28.59
N ILE A 276 -38.42 -11.09 28.35
CA ILE A 276 -37.10 -10.47 28.35
C ILE A 276 -36.93 -9.61 27.10
N GLU A 277 -37.33 -10.13 25.94
CA GLU A 277 -37.16 -9.47 24.64
C GLU A 277 -37.94 -8.15 24.54
N LYS A 278 -39.04 -7.99 25.31
CA LYS A 278 -39.72 -6.69 25.48
C LYS A 278 -38.79 -5.59 25.99
N LYS A 279 -37.83 -5.95 26.86
CA LYS A 279 -36.85 -5.02 27.44
C LYS A 279 -35.59 -4.93 26.58
N GLU A 280 -35.09 -6.08 26.13
CA GLU A 280 -33.90 -6.20 25.28
C GLU A 280 -34.30 -6.66 23.88
N LYS A 281 -34.52 -5.72 22.97
CA LYS A 281 -35.04 -6.07 21.64
C LYS A 281 -34.05 -6.90 20.83
N ASP A 282 -34.49 -8.07 20.39
CA ASP A 282 -33.82 -8.96 19.44
C ASP A 282 -34.86 -9.51 18.45
N PRO A 283 -35.09 -8.81 17.34
CA PRO A 283 -36.11 -9.20 16.36
C PRO A 283 -35.88 -10.58 15.72
N GLU A 284 -34.63 -11.02 15.56
CA GLU A 284 -34.31 -12.33 14.96
C GLU A 284 -34.67 -13.46 15.92
N GLN A 285 -34.32 -13.31 17.20
CA GLN A 285 -34.69 -14.30 18.21
C GLN A 285 -36.19 -14.29 18.49
N ARG A 286 -36.84 -13.11 18.44
CA ARG A 286 -38.31 -12.99 18.49
C ARG A 286 -38.98 -13.75 17.35
N LEU A 287 -38.50 -13.60 16.11
CA LEU A 287 -39.03 -14.32 14.96
C LEU A 287 -38.95 -15.83 15.15
N SER A 288 -37.78 -16.33 15.54
CA SER A 288 -37.54 -17.75 15.80
C SER A 288 -38.44 -18.29 16.92
N THR A 289 -38.72 -17.47 17.94
CA THR A 289 -39.61 -17.83 19.04
C THR A 289 -41.08 -17.87 18.61
N TYR A 290 -41.52 -16.97 17.73
CA TYR A 290 -42.87 -17.03 17.15
C TYR A 290 -43.10 -18.28 16.32
N GLU A 291 -42.09 -18.77 15.61
CA GLU A 291 -42.16 -20.04 14.89
C GLU A 291 -42.42 -21.22 15.85
N ILE A 292 -41.61 -21.32 16.93
CA ILE A 292 -41.77 -22.36 17.96
C ILE A 292 -43.17 -22.28 18.60
N LEU A 293 -43.63 -21.08 18.96
CA LEU A 293 -44.94 -20.88 19.60
C LEU A 293 -46.09 -21.26 18.67
N LYS A 294 -46.06 -20.79 17.42
CA LYS A 294 -47.08 -21.13 16.41
C LYS A 294 -47.18 -22.65 16.24
N ASP A 295 -46.05 -23.34 16.09
CA ASP A 295 -46.06 -24.79 15.91
C ASP A 295 -46.50 -25.54 17.18
N SER A 296 -46.08 -25.07 18.35
CA SER A 296 -46.40 -25.69 19.65
C SER A 296 -47.89 -25.56 19.99
N TYR A 297 -48.49 -24.39 19.79
CA TYR A 297 -49.93 -24.20 19.95
C TYR A 297 -50.73 -25.01 18.92
N GLY A 298 -50.25 -25.09 17.68
CA GLY A 298 -50.86 -25.94 16.65
C GLY A 298 -50.87 -27.42 17.05
N ALA A 299 -49.78 -27.92 17.61
CA ALA A 299 -49.68 -29.31 18.09
C ALA A 299 -50.59 -29.61 19.30
N LEU A 300 -50.94 -28.58 20.09
CA LEU A 300 -51.92 -28.66 21.17
C LEU A 300 -53.36 -28.36 20.70
N ASN A 301 -53.59 -28.12 19.40
CA ASN A 301 -54.86 -27.71 18.81
C ASN A 301 -55.44 -26.38 19.36
N ASP A 302 -54.60 -25.49 19.88
CA ASP A 302 -54.98 -24.11 20.23
C ASP A 302 -54.87 -23.21 18.99
N PHE A 303 -55.84 -23.36 18.09
CA PHE A 303 -55.90 -22.61 16.83
C PHE A 303 -55.95 -21.08 17.01
N PRO A 304 -56.65 -20.51 18.01
CA PRO A 304 -56.59 -19.07 18.27
C PRO A 304 -55.17 -18.55 18.52
N GLN A 305 -54.40 -19.20 19.40
CA GLN A 305 -53.02 -18.78 19.68
C GLN A 305 -52.08 -19.08 18.50
N GLN A 306 -52.23 -20.24 17.85
CA GLN A 306 -51.48 -20.55 16.64
C GLN A 306 -51.65 -19.44 15.58
N ASN A 307 -52.89 -19.02 15.30
CA ASN A 307 -53.18 -17.97 14.32
C ASN A 307 -52.59 -16.62 14.71
N LYS A 308 -52.62 -16.27 16.01
CA LYS A 308 -51.96 -15.06 16.52
C LYS A 308 -50.46 -15.09 16.22
N TYR A 309 -49.76 -16.16 16.58
CA TYR A 309 -48.31 -16.25 16.36
C TYR A 309 -47.93 -16.41 14.89
N LEU A 310 -48.77 -17.05 14.07
CA LEU A 310 -48.60 -17.08 12.61
C LEU A 310 -48.61 -15.66 12.01
N ARG A 311 -49.58 -14.81 12.39
CA ARG A 311 -49.62 -13.41 11.89
C ARG A 311 -48.44 -12.57 12.37
N LEU A 312 -48.02 -12.75 13.63
CA LEU A 312 -46.86 -12.07 14.17
C LEU A 312 -45.56 -12.52 13.50
N TYR A 313 -45.42 -13.82 13.22
CA TYR A 313 -44.31 -14.38 12.48
C TYR A 313 -44.25 -13.81 11.06
N SER A 314 -45.34 -13.89 10.28
CA SER A 314 -45.37 -13.41 8.90
C SER A 314 -45.04 -11.92 8.79
N SER A 315 -45.67 -11.08 9.62
CA SER A 315 -45.43 -9.63 9.58
C SER A 315 -43.99 -9.25 9.95
N LEU A 316 -43.39 -9.94 10.93
CA LEU A 316 -42.00 -9.71 11.32
C LEU A 316 -41.02 -10.27 10.28
N SER A 317 -41.30 -11.45 9.70
CA SER A 317 -40.51 -12.07 8.63
C SER A 317 -40.42 -11.15 7.41
N ASP A 318 -41.54 -10.57 6.98
CA ASP A 318 -41.59 -9.64 5.85
C ASP A 318 -40.78 -8.37 6.14
N SER A 319 -40.94 -7.79 7.34
CA SER A 319 -40.19 -6.61 7.77
C SER A 319 -38.68 -6.87 7.81
N LEU A 320 -38.26 -8.00 8.38
CA LEU A 320 -36.84 -8.38 8.45
C LEU A 320 -36.26 -8.66 7.06
N SER A 321 -37.01 -9.33 6.18
CA SER A 321 -36.60 -9.59 4.80
C SER A 321 -36.41 -8.28 4.03
N GLN A 322 -37.30 -7.30 4.22
CA GLN A 322 -37.16 -5.98 3.60
C GLN A 322 -35.91 -5.25 4.12
N ILE A 323 -35.63 -5.28 5.43
CA ILE A 323 -34.43 -4.68 6.03
C ILE A 323 -33.17 -5.37 5.51
N GLN A 324 -33.15 -6.70 5.44
CA GLN A 324 -32.01 -7.47 4.94
C GLN A 324 -31.74 -7.15 3.46
N ASN A 325 -32.76 -7.15 2.62
CA ASN A 325 -32.63 -6.79 1.21
C ASN A 325 -32.11 -5.36 1.03
N ASN A 326 -32.66 -4.39 1.78
CA ASN A 326 -32.18 -3.01 1.75
C ASN A 326 -30.73 -2.90 2.22
N THR A 327 -30.32 -3.66 3.24
CA THR A 327 -28.95 -3.67 3.76
C THR A 327 -27.97 -4.25 2.73
N ILE A 328 -28.35 -5.33 2.05
CA ILE A 328 -27.58 -5.91 0.95
C ILE A 328 -27.44 -4.91 -0.20
N VAL A 329 -28.54 -4.23 -0.57
CA VAL A 329 -28.51 -3.17 -1.60
C VAL A 329 -27.54 -2.06 -1.20
N LEU A 330 -27.66 -1.48 0.00
CA LEU A 330 -26.77 -0.43 0.50
C LEU A 330 -25.31 -0.87 0.58
N TYR A 331 -25.04 -2.10 1.01
CA TYR A 331 -23.68 -2.66 1.04
C TYR A 331 -23.12 -2.81 -0.38
N SER A 332 -23.92 -3.33 -1.31
CA SER A 332 -23.52 -3.49 -2.71
C SER A 332 -23.24 -2.14 -3.39
N GLU A 333 -24.06 -1.12 -3.11
CA GLU A 333 -23.87 0.25 -3.58
C GLU A 333 -22.59 0.87 -3.01
N ARG A 334 -22.33 0.68 -1.70
CA ARG A 334 -21.09 1.15 -1.08
C ARG A 334 -19.87 0.52 -1.75
N LYS A 335 -19.85 -0.81 -1.93
CA LYS A 335 -18.75 -1.51 -2.63
C LYS A 335 -18.58 -1.04 -4.07
N LYS A 336 -19.68 -0.77 -4.77
CA LYS A 336 -19.67 -0.22 -6.12
C LYS A 336 -19.06 1.19 -6.13
N ASN A 337 -19.46 2.05 -5.20
CA ASN A 337 -18.93 3.41 -5.06
C ASN A 337 -17.44 3.41 -4.72
N ASP A 338 -16.98 2.56 -3.81
CA ASP A 338 -15.55 2.40 -3.49
C ASP A 338 -14.75 1.94 -4.72
N SER A 339 -15.30 0.99 -5.47
CA SER A 339 -14.68 0.50 -6.71
C SER A 339 -14.65 1.57 -7.80
N MET A 340 -15.73 2.36 -7.95
CA MET A 340 -15.80 3.50 -8.86
C MET A 340 -14.80 4.59 -8.49
N GLY A 341 -14.59 4.85 -7.19
CA GLY A 341 -13.55 5.77 -6.70
C GLY A 341 -12.16 5.35 -7.17
N ARG A 342 -11.81 4.07 -6.96
CA ARG A 342 -10.52 3.51 -7.42
C ARG A 342 -10.35 3.59 -8.94
N ILE A 343 -11.40 3.29 -9.70
CA ILE A 343 -11.38 3.40 -11.18
C ILE A 343 -11.19 4.85 -11.62
N SER A 344 -11.84 5.80 -10.95
CA SER A 344 -11.68 7.24 -11.21
C SER A 344 -10.23 7.69 -10.99
N ASP A 345 -9.61 7.26 -9.90
CA ASP A 345 -8.21 7.59 -9.62
C ASP A 345 -7.26 6.96 -10.65
N LEU A 346 -7.48 5.70 -11.04
CA LEU A 346 -6.72 5.07 -12.12
C LEU A 346 -6.84 5.83 -13.44
N LYS A 347 -8.04 6.32 -13.80
CA LYS A 347 -8.23 7.15 -14.99
C LYS A 347 -7.48 8.48 -14.92
N LYS A 348 -7.43 9.13 -13.74
CA LYS A 348 -6.62 10.35 -13.53
C LYS A 348 -5.12 10.08 -13.70
N TYR A 349 -4.63 8.96 -13.18
CA TYR A 349 -3.22 8.59 -13.37
C TYR A 349 -2.91 8.28 -14.83
N LEU A 350 -3.80 7.55 -15.52
CA LEU A 350 -3.64 7.25 -16.94
C LEU A 350 -3.63 8.52 -17.80
N SER A 351 -4.56 9.45 -17.56
CA SER A 351 -4.59 10.71 -18.31
C SER A 351 -3.34 11.56 -18.08
N LEU A 352 -2.83 11.61 -16.84
CA LEU A 352 -1.57 12.27 -16.51
C LEU A 352 -0.39 11.64 -17.27
N CYS A 353 -0.30 10.31 -17.32
CA CYS A 353 0.73 9.61 -18.09
C CYS A 353 0.68 9.93 -19.59
N ILE A 354 -0.53 10.03 -20.17
CA ILE A 354 -0.71 10.39 -21.59
C ILE A 354 -0.22 11.82 -21.85
N VAL A 355 -0.57 12.78 -20.98
CA VAL A 355 -0.12 14.17 -21.11
C VAL A 355 1.40 14.29 -21.00
N ILE A 356 2.01 13.63 -20.01
CA ILE A 356 3.47 13.63 -19.82
C ILE A 356 4.16 13.01 -21.05
N SER A 357 3.65 11.89 -21.55
CA SER A 357 4.19 11.23 -22.75
C SER A 357 4.11 12.15 -23.98
N GLY A 358 2.99 12.85 -24.15
CA GLY A 358 2.83 13.84 -25.23
C GLY A 358 3.84 15.00 -25.13
N LEU A 359 4.05 15.55 -23.93
CA LEU A 359 5.05 16.60 -23.70
C LEU A 359 6.46 16.13 -24.01
N ILE A 360 6.83 14.92 -23.62
CA ILE A 360 8.15 14.34 -23.92
C ILE A 360 8.37 14.22 -25.44
N ILE A 361 7.34 13.78 -26.18
CA ILE A 361 7.41 13.68 -27.65
C ILE A 361 7.62 15.06 -28.28
N VAL A 362 6.87 16.08 -27.82
CA VAL A 362 6.99 17.46 -28.32
C VAL A 362 8.37 18.05 -28.03
N ILE A 363 8.87 17.92 -26.79
CA ILE A 363 10.19 18.41 -26.39
C ILE A 363 11.29 17.72 -27.21
N THR A 364 11.19 16.41 -27.38
CA THR A 364 12.15 15.63 -28.19
C THR A 364 12.11 16.09 -29.65
N GLY A 365 10.91 16.29 -30.20
CA GLY A 365 10.70 16.82 -31.55
C GLY A 365 11.33 18.21 -31.74
N MET A 366 11.09 19.13 -30.80
CA MET A 366 11.69 20.48 -30.82
C MET A 366 13.21 20.42 -30.75
N GLY A 367 13.78 19.57 -29.89
CA GLY A 367 15.23 19.38 -29.79
C GLY A 367 15.85 18.85 -31.08
N LEU A 368 15.22 17.86 -31.71
CA LEU A 368 15.67 17.32 -33.01
C LEU A 368 15.55 18.35 -34.13
N TYR A 369 14.46 19.11 -34.17
CA TYR A 369 14.25 20.19 -35.15
C TYR A 369 15.31 21.28 -35.01
N GLY A 370 15.54 21.77 -33.78
CA GLY A 370 16.56 22.78 -33.49
C GLY A 370 17.96 22.32 -33.89
N ARG A 371 18.33 21.07 -33.55
CA ARG A 371 19.61 20.48 -33.96
C ARG A 371 19.78 20.42 -35.48
N ASN A 372 18.75 20.01 -36.20
CA ASN A 372 18.79 19.94 -37.67
C ASN A 372 18.92 21.33 -38.29
N ARG A 373 18.22 22.34 -37.76
CA ARG A 373 18.34 23.74 -38.20
C ARG A 373 19.77 24.24 -38.03
N MET A 374 20.38 24.05 -36.85
CA MET A 374 21.77 24.46 -36.60
C MET A 374 22.77 23.77 -37.53
N LEU A 375 22.59 22.48 -37.83
CA LEU A 375 23.43 21.77 -38.80
C LEU A 375 23.28 22.34 -40.21
N LYS A 376 22.06 22.75 -40.60
CA LYS A 376 21.81 23.35 -41.91
C LYS A 376 22.43 24.74 -42.04
N GLU A 377 22.38 25.56 -40.98
CA GLU A 377 23.04 26.87 -40.94
C GLU A 377 24.55 26.73 -41.11
N LYS A 378 25.19 25.78 -40.40
CA LYS A 378 26.62 25.48 -40.56
C LYS A 378 26.97 24.99 -41.96
N TYR A 379 26.09 24.18 -42.57
CA TYR A 379 26.24 23.72 -43.95
C TYR A 379 26.29 24.89 -44.93
N LEU A 380 25.31 25.79 -44.85
CA LEU A 380 25.23 26.96 -45.73
C LEU A 380 26.45 27.87 -45.55
N ALA A 381 26.90 28.09 -44.32
CA ALA A 381 28.10 28.89 -44.06
C ALA A 381 29.38 28.28 -44.66
N LEU A 382 29.49 26.94 -44.68
CA LEU A 382 30.61 26.25 -45.31
C LEU A 382 30.55 26.37 -46.85
N ILE A 383 29.36 26.23 -47.45
CA ILE A 383 29.17 26.40 -48.90
C ILE A 383 29.53 27.82 -49.33
N ASP A 384 29.01 28.85 -48.65
CA ASP A 384 29.33 30.26 -48.91
C ASP A 384 30.84 30.55 -48.81
N LYS A 385 31.54 29.91 -47.87
CA LYS A 385 33.00 29.99 -47.77
C LYS A 385 33.72 29.33 -48.95
N LEU A 386 33.22 28.20 -49.45
CA LEU A 386 33.80 27.47 -50.58
C LEU A 386 33.55 28.23 -51.90
N ASP A 387 32.36 28.80 -52.08
CA ASP A 387 32.00 29.62 -53.25
C ASP A 387 32.91 30.85 -53.37
N ARG A 388 33.10 31.61 -52.29
CA ARG A 388 34.02 32.77 -52.28
C ARG A 388 35.45 32.37 -52.67
N ASN A 389 35.93 31.23 -52.19
CA ASN A 389 37.27 30.75 -52.53
C ASN A 389 37.36 30.32 -54.01
N TYR A 390 36.30 29.73 -54.56
CA TYR A 390 36.24 29.36 -55.97
C TYR A 390 36.24 30.60 -56.89
N GLU A 391 35.43 31.62 -56.58
CA GLU A 391 35.38 32.87 -57.35
C GLU A 391 36.70 33.66 -57.31
N THR A 392 37.40 33.65 -56.17
CA THR A 392 38.70 34.31 -56.00
C THR A 392 39.80 33.62 -56.83
N ASN A 393 39.70 32.30 -57.04
CA ASN A 393 40.67 31.51 -57.81
C ASN A 393 40.33 31.38 -59.32
N SER A 394 39.14 31.82 -59.76
CA SER A 394 38.63 31.64 -61.14
C SER A 394 38.76 32.88 -62.04
N LYS A 395 39.33 34.00 -61.56
CA LYS A 395 39.67 35.15 -62.40
C LYS A 395 41.14 35.09 -62.84
N PRO A 396 41.48 35.32 -64.12
CA PRO A 396 42.86 35.26 -64.61
C PRO A 396 43.71 36.37 -63.99
N VAL A 397 44.83 35.99 -63.37
CA VAL A 397 45.84 36.91 -62.84
C VAL A 397 46.57 37.56 -64.02
N VAL A 398 46.29 38.85 -64.27
CA VAL A 398 47.23 39.75 -64.94
C VAL A 398 48.31 40.09 -63.92
N VAL A 399 49.54 39.69 -64.20
CA VAL A 399 50.71 40.09 -63.43
C VAL A 399 50.96 41.57 -63.68
N ASN A 400 50.54 42.43 -62.74
CA ASN A 400 51.14 43.75 -62.56
C ASN A 400 51.97 43.71 -61.29
N VAL A 401 53.28 43.84 -61.46
CA VAL A 401 54.22 44.19 -60.40
C VAL A 401 53.92 45.63 -60.03
N GLU A 402 53.17 45.83 -58.95
CA GLU A 402 53.15 47.10 -58.23
C GLU A 402 53.76 46.87 -56.85
N GLU A 403 54.90 47.53 -56.63
CA GLU A 403 55.46 47.75 -55.31
C GLU A 403 54.39 48.32 -54.39
N ARG A 404 54.10 47.62 -53.30
CA ARG A 404 53.30 48.17 -52.21
C ARG A 404 54.18 48.33 -50.98
N GLU A 405 54.23 49.59 -50.56
CA GLU A 405 54.94 50.09 -49.39
C GLU A 405 54.59 49.32 -48.12
N ASN A 406 55.64 49.05 -47.35
CA ASN A 406 55.60 48.49 -46.01
C ASN A 406 54.75 49.34 -45.07
N PRO A 407 53.76 48.77 -44.36
CA PRO A 407 53.42 49.27 -43.04
C PRO A 407 54.50 48.80 -42.07
N LYS A 408 55.12 49.75 -41.37
CA LYS A 408 56.10 49.52 -40.30
C LYS A 408 55.59 48.47 -39.32
N ILE A 409 56.24 47.31 -39.33
CA ILE A 409 56.16 46.31 -38.26
C ILE A 409 57.56 46.16 -37.66
N ASN A 410 57.55 46.24 -36.34
CA ASN A 410 58.66 46.14 -35.42
C ASN A 410 59.50 44.87 -35.70
N ILE A 411 60.82 45.05 -35.78
CA ILE A 411 61.91 44.14 -36.17
C ILE A 411 61.63 42.63 -35.88
N SER A 412 60.95 41.98 -36.84
CA SER A 412 61.01 40.55 -37.21
C SER A 412 62.28 40.22 -38.03
N SER A 413 63.17 39.32 -37.62
CA SER A 413 64.37 38.91 -38.38
C SER A 413 64.05 38.46 -39.82
N ASP A 414 64.96 38.68 -40.79
CA ASP A 414 64.84 38.16 -42.17
C ASP A 414 64.48 36.66 -42.25
N LYS A 415 64.85 35.91 -41.20
CA LYS A 415 64.52 34.49 -41.02
C LYS A 415 63.02 34.23 -40.84
N GLU A 416 62.28 35.15 -40.22
CA GLU A 416 60.83 35.04 -40.07
C GLU A 416 60.12 35.18 -41.43
N ARG A 417 60.52 36.17 -42.23
CA ARG A 417 59.98 36.38 -43.58
C ARG A 417 60.26 35.19 -44.51
N ASP A 418 61.47 34.64 -44.46
CA ASP A 418 61.83 33.41 -45.19
C ASP A 418 60.97 32.22 -44.75
N LEU A 419 60.75 32.07 -43.43
CA LEU A 419 59.93 30.98 -42.89
C LEU A 419 58.46 31.11 -43.28
N LEU A 420 57.90 32.32 -43.32
CA LEU A 420 56.54 32.57 -43.80
C LEU A 420 56.37 32.20 -45.28
N LYS A 421 57.33 32.54 -46.14
CA LYS A 421 57.33 32.11 -47.54
C LYS A 421 57.37 30.58 -47.68
N LYS A 422 58.17 29.90 -46.85
CA LYS A 422 58.21 28.42 -46.80
C LYS A 422 56.88 27.82 -46.35
N ILE A 423 56.21 28.44 -45.38
CA ILE A 423 54.87 28.05 -44.93
C ILE A 423 53.85 28.19 -46.07
N GLU A 424 53.84 29.32 -46.78
CA GLU A 424 52.95 29.53 -47.95
C GLU A 424 53.22 28.49 -49.05
N ALA A 425 54.48 28.28 -49.43
CA ALA A 425 54.85 27.26 -50.41
C ALA A 425 54.41 25.84 -49.96
N PHE A 426 54.49 25.56 -48.65
CA PHE A 426 54.03 24.29 -48.10
C PHE A 426 52.50 24.12 -48.19
N GLU A 427 51.74 25.17 -47.90
CA GLU A 427 50.28 25.21 -48.07
C GLU A 427 49.89 24.91 -49.53
N THR A 428 50.57 25.51 -50.51
CA THR A 428 50.26 25.27 -51.94
C THR A 428 50.73 23.90 -52.43
N SER A 429 51.80 23.36 -51.86
CA SER A 429 52.41 22.09 -52.32
C SER A 429 51.65 20.82 -51.96
N GLN A 430 50.54 20.92 -51.19
CA GLN A 430 49.78 19.78 -50.66
C GLN A 430 50.58 18.79 -49.81
N LYS A 431 51.84 19.10 -49.46
CA LYS A 431 52.69 18.26 -48.58
C LYS A 431 52.08 18.05 -47.18
N PHE A 432 51.11 18.88 -46.78
CA PHE A 432 50.33 18.69 -45.55
C PHE A 432 49.48 17.40 -45.55
N LEU A 433 49.22 16.79 -46.71
CA LEU A 433 48.52 15.49 -46.84
C LEU A 433 49.40 14.28 -46.47
N ARG A 434 50.71 14.49 -46.21
CA ARG A 434 51.64 13.41 -45.84
C ARG A 434 51.16 12.67 -44.57
N LYS A 435 51.11 11.34 -44.65
CA LYS A 435 50.89 10.47 -43.48
C LYS A 435 52.04 10.67 -42.47
N ASN A 436 51.72 10.69 -41.17
CA ASN A 436 52.67 10.90 -40.07
C ASN A 436 53.47 12.20 -40.16
N LEU A 437 52.85 13.27 -40.67
CA LEU A 437 53.43 14.60 -40.62
C LEU A 437 53.58 15.08 -39.18
N THR A 438 54.82 15.34 -38.75
CA THR A 438 55.15 15.87 -37.42
C THR A 438 55.74 17.27 -37.52
N LEU A 439 55.68 18.02 -36.42
CA LEU A 439 56.31 19.34 -36.33
C LEU A 439 57.82 19.23 -36.59
N SER A 440 58.47 18.20 -36.04
CA SER A 440 59.90 17.94 -36.28
C SER A 440 60.20 17.81 -37.77
N TYR A 441 59.45 16.97 -38.48
CA TYR A 441 59.65 16.78 -39.92
C TYR A 441 59.50 18.09 -40.70
N MET A 442 58.49 18.90 -40.37
CA MET A 442 58.27 20.18 -41.05
C MET A 442 59.36 21.21 -40.71
N SER A 443 59.89 21.18 -39.49
CA SER A 443 61.02 22.04 -39.08
C SER A 443 62.31 21.68 -39.81
N ASP A 444 62.60 20.39 -39.94
CA ASP A 444 63.75 19.90 -40.71
C ASP A 444 63.63 20.31 -42.18
N LEU A 445 62.44 20.16 -42.78
CA LEU A 445 62.16 20.58 -44.15
C LEU A 445 62.39 22.09 -44.37
N PHE A 446 62.12 22.90 -43.35
CA PHE A 446 62.26 24.36 -43.42
C PHE A 446 63.63 24.86 -42.98
N ASN A 447 64.51 23.94 -42.56
CA ASN A 447 65.82 24.22 -41.96
C ASN A 447 65.71 25.15 -40.74
N THR A 448 64.80 24.82 -39.82
CA THR A 448 64.54 25.56 -38.57
C THR A 448 64.33 24.61 -37.40
N ASN A 449 64.19 25.13 -36.17
CA ASN A 449 63.88 24.30 -35.01
C ASN A 449 62.34 24.21 -34.74
N PRO A 450 61.86 23.09 -34.17
CA PRO A 450 60.44 22.87 -33.84
C PRO A 450 59.78 23.96 -33.00
N ARG A 451 60.50 24.49 -32.01
CA ARG A 451 59.97 25.51 -31.11
C ARG A 451 59.67 26.80 -31.87
N TYR A 452 60.60 27.24 -32.71
CA TYR A 452 60.46 28.45 -33.51
C TYR A 452 59.38 28.31 -34.58
N LEU A 453 59.31 27.16 -35.28
CA LEU A 453 58.22 26.92 -36.23
C LEU A 453 56.85 26.88 -35.57
N SER A 454 56.72 26.23 -34.41
CA SER A 454 55.45 26.21 -33.67
C SER A 454 55.03 27.59 -33.20
N GLN A 455 55.99 28.42 -32.79
CA GLN A 455 55.74 29.81 -32.41
C GLN A 455 55.26 30.62 -33.60
N ILE A 456 55.95 30.55 -34.75
CA ILE A 456 55.55 31.28 -35.97
C ILE A 456 54.17 30.84 -36.48
N ILE A 457 53.84 29.54 -36.44
CA ILE A 457 52.50 29.06 -36.79
C ILE A 457 51.45 29.60 -35.79
N HIS A 458 51.78 29.64 -34.51
CA HIS A 458 50.88 30.20 -33.51
C HIS A 458 50.63 31.69 -33.73
N ASP A 459 51.69 32.47 -33.89
CA ASP A 459 51.66 33.93 -33.97
C ASP A 459 50.98 34.40 -35.28
N HIS A 460 51.23 33.71 -36.41
CA HIS A 460 50.71 34.13 -37.73
C HIS A 460 49.47 33.39 -38.22
N LYS A 461 49.26 32.14 -37.79
CA LYS A 461 48.08 31.35 -38.20
C LYS A 461 47.07 31.18 -37.07
N GLY A 462 47.37 31.66 -35.86
CA GLY A 462 46.47 31.66 -34.69
C GLY A 462 46.18 30.26 -34.15
N GLN A 463 47.00 29.26 -34.50
CA GLN A 463 46.71 27.84 -34.23
C GLN A 463 47.97 27.11 -33.79
N ASN A 464 47.82 26.07 -32.96
CA ASN A 464 48.92 25.13 -32.76
C ASN A 464 49.13 24.27 -34.03
N PHE A 465 50.32 23.68 -34.17
CA PHE A 465 50.70 22.89 -35.34
C PHE A 465 49.63 21.85 -35.75
N ASN A 466 49.10 21.09 -34.78
CA ASN A 466 48.11 20.04 -35.07
C ASN A 466 46.79 20.62 -35.61
N ASN A 467 46.26 21.68 -35.00
CA ASN A 467 45.05 22.36 -35.47
C ASN A 467 45.28 23.01 -36.85
N TYR A 468 46.46 23.59 -37.06
CA TYR A 468 46.85 24.19 -38.33
C TYR A 468 46.85 23.16 -39.48
N ILE A 469 47.55 22.03 -39.30
CA ILE A 469 47.55 20.94 -40.28
C ILE A 469 46.15 20.36 -40.49
N ASN A 470 45.38 20.18 -39.40
CA ASN A 470 43.99 19.71 -39.51
C ASN A 470 43.13 20.67 -40.34
N ARG A 471 43.23 21.99 -40.10
CA ARG A 471 42.49 22.99 -40.87
C ARG A 471 42.83 22.92 -42.36
N LEU A 472 44.11 22.79 -42.72
CA LEU A 472 44.52 22.63 -44.11
C LEU A 472 43.92 21.37 -44.76
N ARG A 473 44.00 20.22 -44.07
CA ARG A 473 43.44 18.95 -44.53
C ARG A 473 41.92 19.00 -44.69
N ILE A 474 41.21 19.56 -43.71
CA ILE A 474 39.75 19.67 -43.76
C ILE A 474 39.31 20.65 -44.86
N ASN A 475 40.01 21.77 -45.05
CA ASN A 475 39.72 22.69 -46.15
C ASN A 475 39.94 22.01 -47.51
N TYR A 476 41.06 21.28 -47.68
CA TYR A 476 41.35 20.52 -48.90
C TYR A 476 40.23 19.55 -49.24
N ILE A 477 39.83 18.69 -48.31
CA ILE A 477 38.80 17.68 -48.61
C ILE A 477 37.42 18.28 -48.75
N SER A 478 37.11 19.38 -48.05
CA SER A 478 35.85 20.11 -48.24
C SER A 478 35.78 20.67 -49.66
N ASP A 479 36.88 21.22 -50.17
CA ASP A 479 37.00 21.69 -51.55
C ASP A 479 36.86 20.54 -52.56
N ARG A 480 37.56 19.42 -52.36
CA ARG A 480 37.44 18.25 -53.25
C ARG A 480 36.03 17.66 -53.27
N LEU A 481 35.37 17.56 -52.11
CA LEU A 481 33.99 17.11 -51.99
C LEU A 481 33.01 18.06 -52.69
N TYR A 482 33.30 19.35 -52.67
CA TYR A 482 32.49 20.38 -53.33
C TYR A 482 32.67 20.35 -54.85
N ASN A 483 33.92 20.42 -55.33
CA ASN A 483 34.24 20.62 -56.75
C ASN A 483 34.30 19.32 -57.57
N VAL A 484 34.54 18.16 -56.95
CA VAL A 484 34.75 16.89 -57.65
C VAL A 484 33.71 15.85 -57.24
N ILE A 485 32.71 15.62 -58.09
CA ILE A 485 31.52 14.80 -57.78
C ILE A 485 31.90 13.38 -57.29
N ILE A 486 32.90 12.73 -57.91
CA ILE A 486 33.31 11.36 -57.56
C ILE A 486 33.74 11.21 -56.08
N TYR A 487 34.24 12.28 -55.46
CA TYR A 487 34.64 12.27 -54.04
C TYR A 487 33.45 12.03 -53.11
N ARG A 488 32.23 12.35 -53.55
CA ARG A 488 31.00 12.15 -52.78
C ARG A 488 30.60 10.66 -52.70
N GLU A 489 31.15 9.82 -53.57
CA GLU A 489 30.91 8.37 -53.58
C GLU A 489 31.92 7.57 -52.75
N TYR A 490 33.02 8.20 -52.32
CA TYR A 490 34.03 7.52 -51.50
C TYR A 490 33.55 7.29 -50.07
N LYS A 491 33.97 6.15 -49.51
CA LYS A 491 33.77 5.84 -48.09
C LYS A 491 34.54 6.85 -47.25
N VAL A 492 33.97 7.24 -46.10
CA VAL A 492 34.62 8.17 -45.15
C VAL A 492 36.03 7.71 -44.74
N SER A 493 36.25 6.40 -44.67
CA SER A 493 37.57 5.83 -44.39
C SER A 493 38.62 6.15 -45.47
N TYR A 494 38.19 6.15 -46.74
CA TYR A 494 39.04 6.49 -47.87
C TYR A 494 39.35 8.00 -47.89
N LEU A 495 38.34 8.84 -47.67
CA LEU A 495 38.54 10.31 -47.56
C LEU A 495 39.52 10.65 -46.43
N ALA A 496 39.42 9.96 -45.29
CA ALA A 496 40.35 10.13 -44.19
C ALA A 496 41.80 9.79 -44.60
N GLU A 497 41.99 8.66 -45.28
CA GLU A 497 43.30 8.22 -45.75
C GLU A 497 43.92 9.19 -46.75
N GLU A 498 43.12 9.66 -47.72
CA GLU A 498 43.53 10.63 -48.73
C GLU A 498 43.99 11.96 -48.12
N CYS A 499 43.36 12.36 -47.02
CA CYS A 499 43.71 13.56 -46.26
C CYS A 499 44.93 13.38 -45.35
N GLY A 500 45.54 12.19 -45.31
CA GLY A 500 46.67 11.87 -44.45
C GLY A 500 46.31 11.60 -42.99
N TYR A 501 45.05 11.26 -42.68
CA TYR A 501 44.63 10.82 -41.33
C TYR A 501 44.90 9.32 -41.13
N ALA A 502 45.41 8.96 -39.95
CA ALA A 502 45.67 7.58 -39.58
C ALA A 502 44.42 6.79 -39.20
N SER A 503 43.31 7.47 -38.82
CA SER A 503 42.06 6.84 -38.43
C SER A 503 40.85 7.63 -38.95
N PRO A 504 39.83 6.96 -39.50
CA PRO A 504 38.58 7.60 -39.90
C PRO A 504 37.90 8.35 -38.75
N GLN A 505 38.01 7.88 -37.51
CA GLN A 505 37.40 8.53 -36.35
C GLN A 505 38.07 9.88 -36.03
N VAL A 506 39.40 9.94 -36.16
CA VAL A 506 40.16 11.18 -35.98
C VAL A 506 39.78 12.19 -37.06
N PHE A 507 39.65 11.74 -38.31
CA PHE A 507 39.14 12.56 -39.41
C PHE A 507 37.73 13.09 -39.14
N ILE A 508 36.77 12.24 -38.77
CA ILE A 508 35.40 12.67 -38.48
C ILE A 508 35.36 13.72 -37.36
N ASN A 509 36.16 13.53 -36.31
CA ASN A 509 36.25 14.47 -35.21
C ASN A 509 36.88 15.80 -35.64
N ALA A 510 37.96 15.76 -36.43
CA ALA A 510 38.61 16.96 -36.97
C ALA A 510 37.67 17.72 -37.92
N PHE A 511 37.02 17.01 -38.85
CA PHE A 511 36.04 17.58 -39.77
C PHE A 511 34.88 18.24 -39.01
N ARG A 512 34.33 17.57 -37.98
CA ARG A 512 33.28 18.14 -37.14
C ARG A 512 33.74 19.33 -36.30
N LYS A 513 34.98 19.33 -35.82
CA LYS A 513 35.55 20.44 -35.07
C LYS A 513 35.71 21.68 -35.96
N GLU A 514 36.17 21.50 -37.19
CA GLU A 514 36.42 22.62 -38.11
C GLU A 514 35.15 23.11 -38.84
N THR A 515 34.22 22.22 -39.17
CA THR A 515 33.00 22.57 -39.95
C THR A 515 31.73 22.62 -39.12
N GLY A 516 31.75 22.07 -37.91
CA GLY A 516 30.59 21.95 -37.05
C GLY A 516 29.60 20.84 -37.41
N MET A 517 29.87 20.02 -38.45
CA MET A 517 29.05 18.89 -38.90
C MET A 517 29.91 17.66 -39.26
N THR A 518 29.33 16.48 -39.45
CA THR A 518 30.12 15.29 -39.86
C THR A 518 30.37 15.27 -41.38
N PRO A 519 31.43 14.61 -41.87
CA PRO A 519 31.64 14.42 -43.31
C PRO A 519 30.43 13.79 -43.99
N SER A 520 29.81 12.79 -43.36
CA SER A 520 28.62 12.12 -43.88
C SER A 520 27.41 13.05 -44.01
N TYR A 521 27.22 14.00 -43.08
CA TYR A 521 26.16 15.00 -43.19
C TYR A 521 26.43 15.95 -44.36
N PHE A 522 27.68 16.44 -44.49
CA PHE A 522 28.08 17.32 -45.58
C PHE A 522 27.89 16.66 -46.96
N ILE A 523 28.39 15.43 -47.13
CA ILE A 523 28.21 14.63 -48.36
C ILE A 523 26.73 14.43 -48.68
N LYS A 524 25.91 14.08 -47.68
CA LYS A 524 24.47 13.86 -47.88
C LYS A 524 23.77 15.12 -48.38
N GLU A 525 24.08 16.29 -47.81
CA GLU A 525 23.48 17.56 -48.23
C GLU A 525 23.98 18.00 -49.62
N LEU A 526 25.27 17.79 -49.95
CA LEU A 526 25.81 18.00 -51.29
C LEU A 526 25.13 17.13 -52.35
N LYS A 527 24.89 15.85 -52.04
CA LYS A 527 24.16 14.94 -52.95
C LYS A 527 22.71 15.37 -53.14
N LYS A 528 22.04 15.90 -52.11
CA LYS A 528 20.68 16.45 -52.25
C LYS A 528 20.64 17.68 -53.15
N GLN A 529 21.62 18.59 -53.04
CA GLN A 529 21.69 19.77 -53.92
C GLN A 529 21.96 19.40 -55.37
N ALA A 530 22.80 18.38 -55.63
CA ALA A 530 23.11 17.91 -56.98
C ALA A 530 21.95 17.17 -57.70
N ILE A 531 20.85 16.87 -56.99
CA ILE A 531 19.63 16.26 -57.56
C ILE A 531 18.60 17.33 -57.97
N VAL A 532 18.81 18.60 -57.58
CA VAL A 532 17.88 19.72 -57.79
C VAL A 532 18.37 20.70 -58.88
N LEU A 533 19.58 20.51 -59.38
CA LEU A 533 20.15 21.14 -60.58
C LEU A 533 20.25 20.08 -61.68
#